data_AF-A0A2N7X0Z5-F1
#
_entry.id   AF-A0A2N7X0Z5-F1
#
_cell.length_a   1.000
_cell.length_b   1.000
_cell.length_c   1.000
_cell.angle_alpha   90.00
_cell.angle_beta   90.00
_cell.angle_gamma   90.00
#
_symmetry.space_group_name_H-M   'P 1'
#
loop_
_entity.id
_entity.type
_entity.pdbx_description
1 polymer ?
#
loop_
_entity_poly.entity_id
_entity_poly.type
_entity_poly.pdbx_seq_one_letter_code
_entity_poly.pdbx_strand_id
1 'polypeptide(L)'
;MSRNLAASIRARLKQHADASLDGARIALQVDIGFGDAVTPAPESVNYPVLLDDLPAPQLRAYPKYTVVAEKFHAVCLLGMANTSMKDYFDLWVLLTEESLDPAALHRAFQATFARRRLTIPEAIPAGLSDAFAQDATKQKQWAAFLKKNRLQPLDLVQVVGRMRDEFQRLQAR
;
A
#
# COMPACT_ATOMS: atom_id res chain seq x y z
N MET A 1 -14.85 -14.23 28.04
CA MET A 1 -13.45 -14.40 27.60
C MET A 1 -13.18 -13.46 26.42
N SER A 2 -12.88 -12.19 26.71
CA SER A 2 -12.57 -11.18 25.69
C SER A 2 -11.06 -11.14 25.52
N ARG A 3 -10.55 -11.78 24.47
CA ARG A 3 -9.13 -11.71 24.11
C ARG A 3 -8.93 -10.45 23.28
N ASN A 4 -8.17 -9.52 23.84
CA ASN A 4 -7.54 -8.38 23.20
C ASN A 4 -7.15 -8.68 21.75
N LEU A 5 -7.94 -8.17 20.80
CA LEU A 5 -7.45 -7.87 19.46
C LEU A 5 -6.59 -6.61 19.60
N ALA A 6 -5.41 -6.77 20.18
CA ALA A 6 -4.38 -5.75 20.12
C ALA A 6 -4.08 -5.58 18.63
N ALA A 7 -4.70 -4.58 18.02
CA ALA A 7 -4.27 -4.03 16.75
C ALA A 7 -2.75 -3.92 16.85
N SER A 8 -2.04 -4.60 15.96
CA SER A 8 -0.60 -4.47 15.83
C SER A 8 -0.30 -3.01 15.52
N ILE A 9 -0.13 -2.19 16.55
CA ILE A 9 0.27 -0.79 16.42
C ILE A 9 1.62 -0.85 15.71
N ARG A 10 1.66 -0.42 14.45
CA ARG A 10 2.92 -0.26 13.73
C ARG A 10 3.73 0.76 14.52
N ALA A 11 4.79 0.30 15.19
CA ALA A 11 5.80 1.20 15.71
C ALA A 11 6.46 1.86 14.49
N ARG A 12 6.24 3.16 14.33
CA ARG A 12 6.96 3.98 13.37
C ARG A 12 7.75 5.02 14.15
N LEU A 13 9.02 5.16 13.82
CA LEU A 13 9.81 6.29 14.28
C LEU A 13 9.80 7.35 13.19
N LYS A 14 9.43 8.57 13.55
CA LYS A 14 9.58 9.74 12.70
C LYS A 14 10.81 10.48 13.14
N GLN A 15 11.78 10.62 12.25
CA GLN A 15 12.99 11.39 12.50
C GLN A 15 13.05 12.59 11.57
N HIS A 16 13.47 13.72 12.13
CA HIS A 16 13.80 14.91 11.37
C HIS A 16 15.32 14.99 11.25
N ALA A 17 15.80 15.26 10.04
CA ALA A 17 17.21 15.45 9.76
C ALA A 17 17.39 16.78 9.03
N ASP A 18 18.40 17.53 9.45
CA ASP A 18 18.82 18.74 8.74
C ASP A 18 19.79 18.35 7.63
N ALA A 19 19.36 18.49 6.38
CA ALA A 19 20.19 18.29 5.21
C ALA A 19 20.62 19.64 4.63
N SER A 20 21.73 19.65 3.89
CA SER A 20 22.21 20.84 3.19
C SER A 20 22.53 20.55 1.72
N LEU A 21 22.14 21.46 0.84
CA LEU A 21 22.49 21.44 -0.58
C LEU A 21 22.94 22.84 -1.01
N ASP A 22 24.20 22.99 -1.39
CA ASP A 22 24.81 24.28 -1.82
C ASP A 22 24.46 25.47 -0.90
N GLY A 23 24.65 25.28 0.40
CA GLY A 23 24.35 26.29 1.43
C GLY A 23 22.86 26.42 1.80
N ALA A 24 21.93 25.89 1.00
CA ALA A 24 20.51 25.79 1.36
C ALA A 24 20.30 24.71 2.42
N ARG A 25 19.48 25.01 3.44
CA ARG A 25 19.06 24.03 4.46
C ARG A 25 17.73 23.40 4.08
N ILE A 26 17.67 22.08 4.15
CA ILE A 26 16.51 21.26 3.78
C ILE A 26 16.12 20.43 4.99
N ALA A 27 14.91 20.64 5.50
CA ALA A 27 14.35 19.78 6.54
C ALA A 27 13.86 18.47 5.92
N LEU A 28 14.52 17.36 6.24
CA LEU A 28 14.15 16.02 5.78
C LEU A 28 13.38 15.28 6.88
N GLN A 29 12.24 14.67 6.54
CA GLN A 29 11.54 13.74 7.42
C GLN A 29 11.77 12.31 6.94
N VAL A 30 12.15 11.43 7.86
CA VAL A 30 12.35 10.00 7.63
C VAL A 30 11.36 9.22 8.49
N ASP A 31 10.49 8.45 7.84
CA ASP A 31 9.57 7.52 8.48
C ASP A 31 10.17 6.11 8.48
N ILE A 32 10.43 5.56 9.67
CA ILE A 32 11.06 4.24 9.84
C ILE A 32 10.02 3.27 10.40
N GLY A 33 9.62 2.30 9.58
CA GLY A 33 8.72 1.21 9.99
C GLY A 33 9.49 -0.03 10.43
N PHE A 34 9.01 -0.69 11.50
CA PHE A 34 9.64 -1.90 12.02
C PHE A 34 8.72 -3.11 11.96
N GLY A 35 9.35 -4.27 11.77
CA GLY A 35 8.72 -5.55 12.01
C GLY A 35 7.73 -5.99 10.93
N ASP A 36 7.73 -5.39 9.74
CA ASP A 36 7.00 -5.94 8.59
C ASP A 36 7.79 -7.07 7.92
N ALA A 37 7.07 -8.03 7.32
CA ALA A 37 7.68 -9.07 6.51
C ALA A 37 7.92 -8.51 5.12
N VAL A 38 9.14 -8.65 4.62
CA VAL A 38 9.53 -8.21 3.28
C VAL A 38 9.71 -9.42 2.41
N THR A 39 8.85 -9.57 1.41
CA THR A 39 8.83 -10.75 0.53
C THR A 39 8.48 -10.32 -0.90
N PRO A 40 9.36 -10.58 -1.89
CA PRO A 40 10.73 -11.12 -1.78
C PRO A 40 11.68 -10.20 -0.98
N ALA A 41 12.97 -10.54 -0.88
CA ALA A 41 13.94 -9.67 -0.24
C ALA A 41 14.04 -8.31 -0.98
N PRO A 42 14.38 -7.20 -0.28
CA PRO A 42 14.57 -5.90 -0.93
C PRO A 42 15.60 -5.96 -2.06
N GLU A 43 15.24 -5.36 -3.19
CA GLU A 43 16.06 -5.32 -4.42
C GLU A 43 16.90 -4.04 -4.43
N SER A 44 18.10 -4.09 -5.01
CA SER A 44 18.93 -2.89 -5.20
C SER A 44 18.49 -2.17 -6.47
N VAL A 45 18.16 -0.89 -6.36
CA VAL A 45 17.72 -0.05 -7.49
C VAL A 45 18.63 1.16 -7.64
N ASN A 46 18.92 1.53 -8.87
CA ASN A 46 19.55 2.81 -9.18
C ASN A 46 18.47 3.88 -9.21
N TYR A 47 18.56 4.85 -8.31
CA TYR A 47 17.60 5.96 -8.29
C TYR A 47 18.02 7.04 -9.30
N PRO A 48 17.07 7.64 -10.05
CA PRO A 48 17.39 8.70 -11.00
C PRO A 48 18.09 9.88 -10.32
N VAL A 49 19.12 10.41 -10.98
CA VAL A 49 19.81 11.63 -10.56
C VAL A 49 19.14 12.86 -11.18
N LEU A 50 19.15 13.96 -10.44
CA LEU A 50 18.74 15.28 -10.95
C LEU A 50 19.90 16.04 -11.56
N LEU A 51 21.13 15.69 -11.17
CA LEU A 51 22.37 16.30 -11.63
C LEU A 51 23.16 15.21 -12.37
N ASP A 52 23.33 15.38 -13.68
CA ASP A 52 23.88 14.36 -14.59
C ASP A 52 25.36 14.04 -14.30
N ASP A 53 26.05 14.90 -13.56
CA ASP A 53 27.45 14.76 -13.16
C ASP A 53 27.64 13.96 -11.85
N LEU A 54 26.56 13.57 -11.18
CA LEU A 54 26.61 12.76 -9.96
C LEU A 54 26.30 11.27 -10.24
N PRO A 55 26.95 10.33 -9.51
CA PRO A 55 26.64 8.92 -9.65
C PRO A 55 25.24 8.61 -9.14
N ALA A 56 24.52 7.73 -9.85
CA ALA A 56 23.21 7.26 -9.43
C ALA A 56 23.29 6.54 -8.07
N PRO A 57 22.55 7.00 -7.05
CA PRO A 57 22.58 6.34 -5.76
C PRO A 57 21.90 4.97 -5.85
N GLN A 58 22.53 3.96 -5.26
CA GLN A 58 21.96 2.64 -5.11
C GLN A 58 21.16 2.56 -3.82
N LEU A 59 19.88 2.26 -3.93
CA LEU A 59 18.95 2.13 -2.80
C LEU A 59 18.40 0.72 -2.73
N ARG A 60 18.14 0.23 -1.52
CA ARG A 60 17.34 -0.99 -1.35
C ARG A 60 15.86 -0.62 -1.40
N ALA A 61 15.19 -0.99 -2.49
CA ALA A 61 13.78 -0.73 -2.68
C ALA A 61 12.91 -1.79 -1.99
N TYR A 62 11.80 -1.31 -1.43
CA TYR A 62 10.75 -2.19 -0.95
C TYR A 62 10.06 -2.84 -2.16
N PRO A 63 9.91 -4.18 -2.18
CA PRO A 63 9.37 -4.87 -3.34
C PRO A 63 7.87 -4.57 -3.51
N LYS A 64 7.46 -4.33 -4.75
CA LYS A 64 6.04 -4.04 -5.10
C LYS A 64 5.06 -5.08 -4.58
N TYR A 65 5.46 -6.36 -4.53
CA TYR A 65 4.67 -7.45 -3.98
C TYR A 65 4.29 -7.23 -2.51
N THR A 66 5.25 -6.80 -1.68
CA THR A 66 4.97 -6.52 -0.26
C THR A 66 4.10 -5.27 -0.12
N VAL A 67 4.31 -4.24 -0.96
CA VAL A 67 3.44 -3.05 -0.97
C VAL A 67 1.98 -3.42 -1.22
N VAL A 68 1.72 -4.24 -2.25
CA VAL A 68 0.37 -4.72 -2.58
C VAL A 68 -0.22 -5.52 -1.42
N ALA A 69 0.52 -6.48 -0.88
CA ALA A 69 0.08 -7.31 0.25
C ALA A 69 -0.28 -6.48 1.49
N GLU A 70 0.53 -5.47 1.82
CA GLU A 70 0.26 -4.58 2.95
C GLU A 70 -0.97 -3.72 2.78
N LYS A 71 -1.23 -3.24 1.55
CA LYS A 71 -2.42 -2.45 1.24
C LYS A 71 -3.68 -3.31 1.30
N PHE A 72 -3.65 -4.52 0.76
CA PHE A 72 -4.77 -5.46 0.93
C PHE A 72 -5.02 -5.81 2.40
N HIS A 73 -3.97 -6.03 3.19
CA HIS A 73 -4.12 -6.24 4.62
C HIS A 73 -4.83 -5.05 5.29
N ALA A 74 -4.43 -3.82 4.96
CA ALA A 74 -5.09 -2.62 5.50
C ALA A 74 -6.57 -2.52 5.08
N VAL A 75 -6.89 -2.83 3.82
CA VAL A 75 -8.27 -2.88 3.32
C VAL A 75 -9.10 -3.91 4.07
N CYS A 76 -8.55 -5.11 4.32
CA CYS A 76 -9.22 -6.16 5.07
C CYS A 76 -9.43 -5.78 6.54
N LEU A 77 -8.40 -5.22 7.17
CA LEU A 77 -8.43 -4.85 8.58
C LEU A 77 -9.40 -3.70 8.86
N LEU A 78 -9.37 -2.65 8.04
CA LEU A 78 -10.10 -1.41 8.30
C LEU A 78 -11.52 -1.43 7.72
N GLY A 79 -11.77 -2.17 6.64
CA GLY A 79 -13.08 -2.27 6.01
C GLY A 79 -13.71 -0.89 5.72
N MET A 80 -14.95 -0.70 6.17
CA MET A 80 -15.68 0.57 6.01
C MET A 80 -15.00 1.77 6.69
N ALA A 81 -14.18 1.54 7.72
CA ALA A 81 -13.43 2.61 8.39
C ALA A 81 -12.21 3.08 7.58
N ASN A 82 -11.85 2.42 6.48
CA ASN A 82 -10.68 2.80 5.68
C ASN A 82 -10.90 4.15 4.98
N THR A 83 -10.14 5.17 5.37
CA THR A 83 -10.19 6.52 4.78
C THR A 83 -9.05 6.80 3.81
N SER A 84 -8.09 5.87 3.68
CA SER A 84 -6.90 6.02 2.84
C SER A 84 -7.22 5.73 1.37
N MET A 85 -7.89 6.68 0.70
CA MET A 85 -8.20 6.56 -0.74
C MET A 85 -6.95 6.38 -1.61
N LYS A 86 -5.81 6.90 -1.15
CA LYS A 86 -4.52 6.66 -1.79
C LYS A 86 -4.19 5.16 -1.89
N ASP A 87 -4.52 4.35 -0.89
CA ASP A 87 -4.21 2.92 -0.95
C ASP A 87 -5.00 2.19 -2.04
N TYR A 88 -6.25 2.60 -2.30
CA TYR A 88 -7.05 2.07 -3.41
C TYR A 88 -6.49 2.48 -4.76
N PHE A 89 -6.06 3.73 -4.91
CA PHE A 89 -5.42 4.21 -6.15
C PHE A 89 -4.08 3.52 -6.40
N ASP A 90 -3.23 3.41 -5.38
CA ASP A 90 -1.94 2.74 -5.50
C ASP A 90 -2.13 1.26 -5.86
N LEU A 91 -3.13 0.57 -5.27
CA LEU A 91 -3.47 -0.81 -5.64
C LEU A 91 -3.97 -0.90 -7.08
N TRP A 92 -4.83 0.02 -7.53
CA TRP A 92 -5.27 0.07 -8.91
C TRP A 92 -4.07 0.12 -9.86
N VAL A 93 -3.21 1.13 -9.71
CA VAL A 93 -2.00 1.32 -10.54
C VAL A 93 -1.11 0.08 -10.52
N LEU A 94 -0.78 -0.45 -9.34
CA LEU A 94 0.09 -1.62 -9.19
C LEU A 94 -0.51 -2.90 -9.77
N LEU A 95 -1.83 -3.00 -9.91
CA LEU A 95 -2.52 -4.18 -10.46
C LEU A 95 -2.88 -4.04 -11.94
N THR A 96 -2.76 -2.84 -12.52
CA THR A 96 -3.09 -2.56 -13.92
C THR A 96 -1.87 -2.27 -14.78
N GLU A 97 -0.89 -1.53 -14.27
CA GLU A 97 0.25 -1.05 -15.07
C GLU A 97 1.47 -1.96 -14.93
N GLU A 98 1.54 -2.76 -13.88
CA GLU A 98 2.67 -3.60 -13.55
C GLU A 98 2.38 -5.07 -13.83
N SER A 99 3.32 -5.75 -14.50
CA SER A 99 3.33 -7.21 -14.48
C SER A 99 3.82 -7.69 -13.10
N LEU A 100 2.99 -8.47 -12.42
CA LEU A 100 3.31 -9.10 -11.14
C LEU A 100 3.31 -10.61 -11.35
N ASP A 101 4.42 -11.28 -10.98
CA ASP A 101 4.43 -12.73 -10.91
C ASP A 101 3.39 -13.21 -9.87
N PRO A 102 2.36 -13.99 -10.26
CA PRO A 102 1.30 -14.39 -9.35
C PRO A 102 1.80 -15.19 -8.15
N ALA A 103 2.85 -16.01 -8.32
CA ALA A 103 3.38 -16.82 -7.23
C ALA A 103 4.13 -15.96 -6.20
N ALA A 104 4.94 -15.00 -6.65
CA ALA A 104 5.59 -14.03 -5.77
C ALA A 104 4.58 -13.16 -5.01
N LEU A 105 3.52 -12.70 -5.69
CA LEU A 105 2.46 -11.93 -5.06
C LEU A 105 1.73 -12.74 -3.98
N HIS A 106 1.38 -13.99 -4.28
CA HIS A 106 0.74 -14.87 -3.30
C HIS A 106 1.64 -15.11 -2.08
N ARG A 107 2.94 -15.38 -2.28
CA ARG A 107 3.89 -15.52 -1.15
C ARG A 107 3.97 -14.26 -0.29
N ALA A 108 4.05 -13.08 -0.91
CA ALA A 108 4.06 -11.81 -0.18
C ALA A 108 2.78 -11.59 0.61
N PHE A 109 1.63 -11.88 -0.01
CA PHE A 109 0.32 -11.80 0.62
C PHE A 109 0.23 -12.67 1.87
N GLN A 110 0.57 -13.96 1.76
CA GLN A 110 0.59 -14.89 2.89
C GLN A 110 1.56 -14.42 4.00
N ALA A 111 2.78 -14.04 3.63
CA ALA A 111 3.80 -13.59 4.58
C ALA A 111 3.35 -12.34 5.35
N THR A 112 2.74 -11.36 4.67
CA THR A 112 2.24 -10.14 5.31
C THR A 112 1.08 -10.43 6.27
N PHE A 113 0.08 -11.20 5.86
CA PHE A 113 -1.07 -11.54 6.72
C PHE A 113 -0.65 -12.35 7.94
N ALA A 114 0.21 -13.35 7.75
CA ALA A 114 0.78 -14.14 8.84
C ALA A 114 1.59 -13.25 9.81
N ARG A 115 2.45 -12.38 9.28
CA ARG A 115 3.27 -11.48 10.10
C ARG A 115 2.44 -10.52 10.93
N ARG A 116 1.36 -9.99 10.35
CA ARG A 116 0.45 -9.04 10.99
C ARG A 116 -0.69 -9.69 11.77
N ARG A 117 -0.72 -11.03 11.80
CA ARG A 117 -1.67 -11.83 12.59
C ARG A 117 -3.13 -11.56 12.25
N LEU A 118 -3.40 -11.33 10.97
CA LEU A 118 -4.75 -11.28 10.44
C LEU A 118 -4.97 -12.55 9.61
N THR A 119 -5.96 -13.36 9.99
CA THR A 119 -6.41 -14.45 9.13
C THR A 119 -6.94 -13.86 7.84
N ILE A 120 -6.52 -14.40 6.68
CA ILE A 120 -7.06 -13.99 5.39
C ILE A 120 -8.57 -14.27 5.40
N PRO A 121 -9.44 -13.27 5.23
CA PRO A 121 -10.88 -13.49 5.17
C PRO A 121 -11.24 -14.49 4.08
N GLU A 122 -12.16 -15.42 4.33
CA GLU A 122 -12.69 -16.33 3.31
C GLU A 122 -13.74 -15.62 2.43
N ALA A 123 -14.55 -14.76 3.04
CA ALA A 123 -15.52 -13.92 2.34
C ALA A 123 -14.88 -12.61 1.84
N ILE A 124 -15.55 -11.93 0.91
CA ILE A 124 -15.14 -10.60 0.45
C ILE A 124 -15.16 -9.62 1.64
N PRO A 125 -14.03 -8.97 1.98
CA PRO A 125 -13.98 -8.04 3.10
C PRO A 125 -14.80 -6.79 2.80
N ALA A 126 -15.33 -6.14 3.84
CA ALA A 126 -16.18 -4.97 3.69
C ALA A 126 -15.52 -3.84 2.85
N GLY A 127 -14.20 -3.65 2.99
CA GLY A 127 -13.44 -2.66 2.22
C GLY A 127 -13.31 -2.97 0.71
N LEU A 128 -13.71 -4.16 0.27
CA LEU A 128 -13.81 -4.57 -1.13
C LEU A 128 -15.26 -4.82 -1.57
N SER A 129 -16.26 -4.49 -0.75
CA SER A 129 -17.68 -4.73 -1.06
C SER A 129 -18.29 -3.66 -1.98
N ASP A 130 -19.42 -3.98 -2.61
CA ASP A 130 -20.19 -2.99 -3.38
C ASP A 130 -20.74 -1.89 -2.47
N ALA A 131 -21.10 -2.23 -1.24
CA ALA A 131 -21.53 -1.26 -0.23
C ALA A 131 -20.44 -0.22 0.05
N PHE A 132 -19.15 -0.62 0.12
CA PHE A 132 -18.05 0.34 0.24
C PHE A 132 -17.91 1.22 -1.00
N ALA A 133 -17.97 0.60 -2.19
CA ALA A 133 -17.77 1.31 -3.44
C ALA A 133 -18.89 2.33 -3.73
N GLN A 134 -20.13 2.02 -3.33
CA GLN A 134 -21.30 2.87 -3.56
C GLN A 134 -21.59 3.83 -2.40
N ASP A 135 -20.90 3.70 -1.27
CA ASP A 135 -21.10 4.58 -0.11
C ASP A 135 -20.81 6.04 -0.48
N ALA A 136 -21.78 6.91 -0.18
CA ALA A 136 -21.73 8.33 -0.56
C ALA A 136 -20.54 9.07 0.08
N THR A 137 -20.08 8.64 1.27
CA THR A 137 -18.91 9.22 1.92
C THR A 137 -17.63 8.77 1.23
N LYS A 138 -17.51 7.49 0.85
CA LYS A 138 -16.36 6.97 0.09
C LYS A 138 -16.25 7.60 -1.28
N GLN A 139 -17.36 7.77 -1.98
CA GLN A 139 -17.41 8.46 -3.27
C GLN A 139 -16.91 9.92 -3.16
N LYS A 140 -17.35 10.65 -2.13
CA LYS A 140 -16.85 12.01 -1.86
C LYS A 140 -15.35 12.04 -1.53
N GLN A 141 -14.88 11.11 -0.69
CA GLN A 141 -13.46 10.99 -0.34
C GLN A 141 -12.60 10.68 -1.56
N TRP A 142 -13.06 9.78 -2.43
CA TRP A 142 -12.39 9.40 -3.66
C TRP A 142 -12.28 10.57 -4.65
N ALA A 143 -13.40 11.25 -4.92
CA ALA A 143 -13.42 12.42 -5.79
C ALA A 143 -12.50 13.54 -5.27
N ALA A 144 -12.50 13.79 -3.95
CA ALA A 144 -11.61 14.75 -3.32
C ALA A 144 -10.13 14.35 -3.46
N PHE A 145 -9.81 13.06 -3.30
CA PHE A 145 -8.47 12.52 -3.51
C PHE A 145 -7.99 12.72 -4.95
N LEU A 146 -8.80 12.35 -5.95
CA LEU A 146 -8.45 12.54 -7.36
C LEU A 146 -8.22 14.01 -7.70
N LYS A 147 -9.13 14.90 -7.26
CA LYS A 147 -9.03 16.34 -7.49
C LYS A 147 -7.76 16.93 -6.86
N LYS A 148 -7.47 16.59 -5.59
CA LYS A 148 -6.30 17.10 -4.87
C LYS A 148 -4.99 16.74 -5.57
N ASN A 149 -4.93 15.56 -6.18
CA ASN A 149 -3.73 15.05 -6.85
C ASN A 149 -3.74 15.28 -8.38
N ARG A 150 -4.75 15.99 -8.92
CA ARG A 150 -4.91 16.28 -10.36
C ARG A 150 -4.90 15.02 -11.24
N LEU A 151 -5.50 13.94 -10.73
CA LEU A 151 -5.58 12.65 -11.42
C LEU A 151 -6.76 12.62 -12.37
N GLN A 152 -6.68 11.77 -13.41
CA GLN A 152 -7.79 11.54 -14.32
C GLN A 152 -9.01 10.98 -13.58
N PRO A 153 -10.24 11.30 -14.03
CA PRO A 153 -11.44 10.71 -13.48
C PRO A 153 -11.38 9.18 -13.58
N LEU A 154 -11.59 8.51 -12.45
CA LEU A 154 -11.61 7.06 -12.34
C LEU A 154 -12.75 6.67 -11.40
N ASP A 155 -13.54 5.67 -11.77
CA ASP A 155 -14.68 5.23 -10.96
C ASP A 155 -14.21 4.34 -9.80
N LEU A 156 -14.59 4.70 -8.58
CA LEU A 156 -14.29 3.90 -7.38
C LEU A 156 -14.88 2.48 -7.48
N VAL A 157 -16.04 2.32 -8.13
CA VAL A 157 -16.67 1.00 -8.32
C VAL A 157 -15.78 0.10 -9.18
N GLN A 158 -15.19 0.63 -10.24
CA GLN A 158 -14.25 -0.11 -11.10
C GLN A 158 -12.97 -0.47 -10.34
N VAL A 159 -12.43 0.47 -9.55
CA VAL A 159 -11.24 0.24 -8.71
C VAL A 159 -11.46 -0.89 -7.72
N VAL A 160 -12.56 -0.81 -6.96
CA VAL A 160 -12.91 -1.82 -5.96
C VAL A 160 -13.20 -3.17 -6.62
N GLY A 161 -13.89 -3.18 -7.78
CA GLY A 161 -14.14 -4.41 -8.55
C GLY A 161 -12.84 -5.11 -8.97
N ARG A 162 -11.89 -4.38 -9.55
CA ARG A 162 -10.59 -4.94 -9.93
C ARG A 162 -9.81 -5.48 -8.73
N MET A 163 -9.80 -4.74 -7.62
CA MET A 163 -9.15 -5.19 -6.38
C MET A 163 -9.80 -6.44 -5.81
N ARG A 164 -11.13 -6.56 -5.88
CA ARG A 164 -11.89 -7.74 -5.44
C ARG A 164 -11.54 -8.97 -6.28
N ASP A 165 -11.49 -8.83 -7.61
CA ASP A 165 -11.14 -9.94 -8.51
C ASP A 165 -9.72 -10.46 -8.25
N GLU A 166 -8.77 -9.56 -7.96
CA GLU A 166 -7.42 -9.95 -7.59
C GLU A 166 -7.38 -10.63 -6.22
N PHE A 167 -8.10 -10.09 -5.22
CA PHE A 167 -8.19 -10.68 -3.89
C PHE A 167 -8.71 -12.12 -3.95
N GLN A 168 -9.76 -12.38 -4.73
CA GLN A 168 -10.30 -13.72 -4.91
C GLN A 168 -9.31 -14.69 -5.58
N ARG A 169 -8.53 -14.22 -6.55
CA ARG A 169 -7.46 -15.03 -7.17
C ARG A 169 -6.34 -15.37 -6.20
N LEU A 170 -6.04 -14.47 -5.25
CA LEU A 170 -5.06 -14.73 -4.19
C LEU A 170 -5.56 -15.70 -3.13
N GLN A 171 -6.87 -15.81 -2.91
CA GLN A 171 -7.50 -16.79 -2.02
C GLN A 171 -7.56 -18.20 -2.62
N ALA A 172 -7.73 -18.31 -3.94
CA ALA A 172 -7.95 -19.59 -4.62
C ALA A 172 -6.66 -20.42 -4.89
N ARG A 173 -5.51 -20.00 -4.33
CA ARG A 173 -4.18 -20.59 -4.53
C ARG A 173 -3.59 -20.98 -3.19
#